data_AF-A0A964MBB4-F1
#
_entry.id   AF-A0A964MBB4-F1
#
_cell.length_a   1.000
_cell.length_b   1.000
_cell.length_c   1.000
_cell.angle_alpha   90.00
_cell.angle_beta   90.00
_cell.angle_gamma   90.00
#
_symmetry.space_group_name_H-M   'P 1'
#
loop_
_entity.id
_entity.type
_entity.pdbx_description
1 polymer ?
#
loop_
_entity_poly.entity_id
_entity_poly.type
_entity_poly.pdbx_seq_one_letter_code
_entity_poly.pdbx_strand_id
1 'polypeptide(L)' 'FECLASLEGKSVIVVDDVMTSGATLDEFAATLKRHGAAQVTNWVVARALKGEP' A
#
# COMPACT_ATOMS: atom_id res chain seq x y z
N PHE A 1 4.50 3.76 9.46
CA PHE A 1 3.57 4.74 8.84
C PHE A 1 2.56 5.28 9.84
N GLU A 2 1.97 6.45 9.59
CA GLU A 2 0.89 7.08 10.39
C GLU A 2 -0.27 7.54 9.48
N CYS A 3 -1.51 7.48 9.97
CA CYS A 3 -2.70 7.99 9.26
C CYS A 3 -3.54 8.81 10.25
N LEU A 4 -3.76 10.09 9.98
CA LEU A 4 -4.51 10.98 10.87
C LEU A 4 -6.01 11.02 10.56
N ALA A 5 -6.44 10.40 9.46
CA ALA A 5 -7.82 10.37 9.03
C ALA A 5 -8.52 9.06 9.43
N SER A 6 -9.79 9.16 9.82
CA SER A 6 -10.64 7.97 9.85
C SER A 6 -10.97 7.54 8.43
N LEU A 7 -10.70 6.27 8.14
CA LEU A 7 -10.98 5.63 6.85
C LEU A 7 -12.14 4.64 6.94
N GLU A 8 -12.95 4.73 8.00
CA GLU A 8 -14.01 3.78 8.30
C GLU A 8 -14.92 3.52 7.09
N GLY A 9 -14.97 2.24 6.68
CA GLY A 9 -15.80 1.77 5.57
C GLY A 9 -15.30 2.16 4.18
N LYS A 10 -14.19 2.88 4.05
CA LYS A 10 -13.69 3.36 2.74
C LYS A 10 -12.87 2.31 2.00
N SER A 11 -12.97 2.32 0.68
CA SER A 11 -12.01 1.67 -0.22
C SER A 11 -10.94 2.68 -0.63
N VAL A 12 -9.67 2.34 -0.41
CA VAL A 12 -8.53 3.22 -0.67
C VAL A 12 -7.63 2.62 -1.73
N ILE A 13 -7.24 3.45 -2.71
CA ILE A 13 -6.20 3.10 -3.69
C ILE A 13 -4.93 3.84 -3.31
N VAL A 14 -3.84 3.10 -3.10
CA VAL A 14 -2.50 3.63 -2.95
C VAL A 14 -1.82 3.58 -4.31
N VAL A 15 -1.42 4.74 -4.83
CA VAL A 15 -0.71 4.84 -6.11
C VAL A 15 0.76 5.10 -5.83
N ASP A 16 1.63 4.27 -6.37
CA ASP A 16 3.09 4.37 -6.24
C ASP A 16 3.76 4.11 -7.59
N ASP A 17 5.00 4.53 -7.77
CA ASP A 17 5.70 4.38 -9.05
C ASP A 17 6.27 2.95 -9.22
N VAL A 18 7.15 2.51 -8.33
CA VAL A 18 7.90 1.26 -8.45
C VAL A 18 7.87 0.46 -7.15
N MET A 19 7.37 -0.78 -7.24
CA MET A 19 7.45 -1.74 -6.14
C MET A 19 8.67 -2.65 -6.28
N THR A 20 9.42 -2.87 -5.20
CA THR A 20 10.44 -3.93 -5.13
C THR A 20 9.85 -5.21 -4.50
N SER A 21 10.07 -5.43 -3.21
CA SER A 21 9.55 -6.58 -2.45
C SER A 21 8.08 -6.44 -2.06
N GLY A 22 7.56 -5.21 -2.01
CA GLY A 22 6.20 -4.91 -1.54
C GLY A 22 6.11 -4.56 -0.05
N ALA A 23 7.18 -4.75 0.73
CA ALA A 23 7.14 -4.57 2.19
C ALA A 23 6.65 -3.18 2.65
N THR A 24 7.07 -2.12 1.95
CA THR A 24 6.62 -0.75 2.20
C THR A 24 5.11 -0.59 1.98
N LEU A 25 4.60 -1.10 0.85
CA LEU A 25 3.18 -1.03 0.51
C LEU A 25 2.32 -1.90 1.42
N ASP A 26 2.85 -3.02 1.90
CA ASP A 26 2.18 -3.88 2.87
C ASP A 26 2.05 -3.21 4.24
N GLU A 27 3.13 -2.62 4.76
CA GLU A 27 3.09 -1.87 6.03
C GLU A 27 2.15 -0.66 5.93
N PHE A 28 2.16 0.02 4.79
CA PHE A 28 1.27 1.15 4.56
C PHE A 28 -0.19 0.71 4.49
N ALA A 29 -0.51 -0.33 3.71
CA ALA A 29 -1.87 -0.88 3.65
C ALA A 29 -2.37 -1.38 5.01
N ALA A 30 -1.51 -2.03 5.80
CA ALA A 30 -1.83 -2.43 7.17
C ALA A 30 -2.16 -1.21 8.04
N THR A 31 -1.42 -0.11 7.87
CA THR A 31 -1.68 1.14 8.58
C THR A 31 -3.04 1.72 8.21
N LEU A 32 -3.41 1.77 6.93
CA LEU A 32 -4.72 2.26 6.49
C LEU A 32 -5.87 1.38 6.99
N LYS A 33 -5.70 0.04 6.98
CA LYS A 33 -6.69 -0.89 7.53
C LYS A 33 -6.88 -0.73 9.04
N ARG A 34 -5.80 -0.48 9.80
CA ARG A 34 -5.91 -0.17 11.24
C ARG A 34 -6.74 1.10 11.51
N HIS A 35 -6.87 2.00 10.54
CA HIS A 35 -7.68 3.21 10.62
C HIS A 35 -9.08 3.06 9.98
N GLY A 36 -9.53 1.82 9.76
CA GLY A 36 -10.90 1.51 9.38
C GLY A 36 -11.15 1.32 7.88
N ALA A 37 -10.12 1.39 7.03
CA ALA A 37 -10.29 1.13 5.60
C ALA A 37 -10.83 -0.29 5.37
N ALA A 38 -11.97 -0.39 4.68
CA ALA A 38 -12.60 -1.67 4.35
C ALA A 38 -11.80 -2.43 3.28
N GLN A 39 -11.18 -1.70 2.36
CA GLN A 39 -10.34 -2.26 1.30
C GLN A 39 -9.16 -1.33 1.03
N VAL A 40 -8.01 -1.93 0.74
CA VAL A 40 -6.83 -1.21 0.26
C VAL A 40 -6.31 -1.94 -0.98
N THR A 41 -6.11 -1.20 -2.06
CA THR A 41 -5.55 -1.68 -3.33
C THR A 41 -4.32 -0.88 -3.68
N ASN A 42 -3.20 -1.55 -3.96
CA ASN A 42 -1.96 -0.91 -4.36
C ASN A 42 -1.84 -0.94 -5.88
N TRP A 43 -1.73 0.23 -6.51
CA TRP A 43 -1.47 0.40 -7.94
C TRP A 43 -0.05 0.91 -8.14
N VAL A 44 0.76 0.11 -8.81
CA VAL A 44 2.15 0.44 -9.10
C VAL A 44 2.41 0.39 -10.59
N VAL A 45 3.22 1.33 -11.08
CA VAL A 45 3.54 1.42 -12.51
C VAL A 45 4.54 0.34 -12.92
N ALA A 46 5.51 0.05 -12.05
CA ALA A 46 6.52 -0.98 -12.31
C ALA A 46 6.80 -1.85 -11.08
N ARG A 47 7.30 -3.07 -11.34
CA ARG A 47 7.87 -3.94 -10.31
C ARG A 47 9.34 -4.20 -10.61
N ALA A 48 10.20 -3.80 -9.68
CA ALA A 48 11.62 -4.11 -9.70
C ALA A 48 11.83 -5.56 -9.23
N LEU A 49 12.27 -6.40 -10.15
CA LEU A 49 12.69 -7.77 -9.88
C LEU A 49 14.21 -7.79 -9.63
N LYS A 50 14.67 -8.68 -8.74
CA LYS A 50 16.11 -8.95 -8.65
C LYS A 50 16.52 -9.66 -9.95
N GLY A 51 17.51 -9.11 -10.65
CA GLY A 51 18.16 -9.83 -11.74
C GLY A 51 18.91 -11.03 -11.20
N GLU A 52 18.84 -12.16 -11.91
CA GLU A 52 19.84 -13.22 -11.74
C GLU A 52 21.20 -12.70 -12.24
N PRO A 53 22.31 -13.08 -11.60
CA PRO A 53 23.65 -12.65 -12.01
C PRO A 53 24.03 -13.12 -13.42
#